data_AF-A0A538P741-F1
#
_entry.id   AF-A0A538P741-F1
#
_cell.length_a   1.000
_cell.length_b   1.000
_cell.length_c   1.000
_cell.angle_alpha   90.00
_cell.angle_beta   90.00
_cell.angle_gamma   90.00
#
_symmetry.space_group_name_H-M   'P 1'
#
loop_
_entity.id
_entity.type
_entity.pdbx_description
1 polymer ?
#
loop_
_entity_poly.entity_id
_entity_poly.type
_entity_poly.pdbx_seq_one_letter_code
_entity_poly.pdbx_strand_id
1 'polypeptide(L)' 'MTFKAYLDNIQAKTGKSPEDFLALANKKGLVKNGKIVAEHSELLAWLKSDIGLGHGH' A
#
# COMPACT_ATOMS: atom_id res chain seq x y z
N MET A 1 -8.46 9.21 -9.66
CA MET A 1 -7.90 7.85 -9.79
C MET A 1 -8.81 6.89 -9.03
N THR A 2 -9.13 5.73 -9.61
CA THR A 2 -9.91 4.71 -8.90
C THR A 2 -9.00 4.01 -7.89
N PHE A 3 -9.56 3.62 -6.74
CA PHE A 3 -8.83 2.85 -5.72
C PHE A 3 -8.17 1.59 -6.30
N LYS A 4 -8.81 0.99 -7.30
CA LYS A 4 -8.31 -0.16 -8.05
C LYS A 4 -6.98 0.12 -8.79
N ALA A 5 -6.85 1.26 -9.46
CA ALA A 5 -5.61 1.62 -10.17
C ALA A 5 -4.42 1.88 -9.22
N TYR A 6 -4.74 2.34 -8.00
CA TYR A 6 -3.74 2.53 -6.95
C TYR A 6 -3.24 1.20 -6.40
N LEU A 7 -4.16 0.27 -6.10
CA LEU A 7 -3.83 -1.08 -5.66
C LEU A 7 -3.02 -1.85 -6.71
N ASP A 8 -3.37 -1.68 -7.99
CA ASP A 8 -2.63 -2.27 -9.12
C ASP A 8 -1.19 -1.74 -9.20
N ASN A 9 -1.00 -0.43 -9.04
CA ASN A 9 0.34 0.17 -8.95
C ASN A 9 1.15 -0.35 -7.77
N ILE A 10 0.52 -0.52 -6.61
CA ILE A 10 1.18 -1.07 -5.44
C ILE A 10 1.57 -2.52 -5.70
N GLN A 11 0.67 -3.35 -6.25
CA GLN A 11 0.98 -4.72 -6.63
C GLN A 11 2.12 -4.78 -7.65
N ALA A 12 2.11 -3.95 -8.68
CA ALA A 12 3.17 -3.89 -9.68
C ALA A 12 4.52 -3.47 -9.09
N LYS A 13 4.53 -2.54 -8.12
CA LYS A 13 5.76 -2.04 -7.47
C LYS A 13 6.30 -2.95 -6.38
N THR A 14 5.44 -3.73 -5.74
CA THR A 14 5.78 -4.48 -4.52
C THR A 14 5.69 -5.99 -4.70
N GLY A 15 5.08 -6.46 -5.79
CA GLY A 15 4.76 -7.87 -6.03
C GLY A 15 3.68 -8.44 -5.10
N LYS A 16 3.14 -7.66 -4.16
CA LYS A 16 2.12 -8.13 -3.22
C LYS A 16 0.72 -7.97 -3.77
N SER A 17 -0.10 -8.99 -3.55
CA SER A 17 -1.52 -8.94 -3.92
C SER A 17 -2.25 -7.80 -3.20
N PRO A 18 -3.28 -7.18 -3.82
CA PRO A 18 -4.05 -6.10 -3.21
C PRO A 18 -4.69 -6.50 -1.87
N GLU A 19 -5.09 -7.77 -1.74
CA GLU A 19 -5.67 -8.32 -0.51
C GLU A 19 -4.67 -8.34 0.64
N ASP A 20 -3.43 -8.75 0.36
CA ASP A 20 -2.32 -8.76 1.32
C ASP A 20 -1.97 -7.33 1.75
N PHE A 21 -1.92 -6.42 0.79
CA PHE A 21 -1.74 -5.00 1.06
C PHE A 21 -2.85 -4.46 1.99
N LEU A 22 -4.12 -4.74 1.69
CA LEU A 22 -5.26 -4.30 2.50
C LEU A 22 -5.20 -4.89 3.91
N ALA A 23 -4.85 -6.16 4.06
CA ALA A 23 -4.71 -6.80 5.36
C ALA A 23 -3.61 -6.14 6.21
N LEU A 24 -2.46 -5.87 5.62
CA LEU A 24 -1.35 -5.22 6.31
C LEU A 24 -1.64 -3.74 6.62
N ALA A 25 -2.24 -3.02 5.66
CA ALA A 25 -2.62 -1.63 5.82
C ALA A 25 -3.71 -1.47 6.88
N ASN A 26 -4.66 -2.39 6.97
CA ASN A 26 -5.67 -2.42 8.03
C ASN A 26 -5.04 -2.67 9.41
N LYS A 27 -4.11 -3.62 9.52
CA LYS A 27 -3.34 -3.85 10.76
C LYS A 27 -2.58 -2.61 11.24
N LYS A 28 -2.09 -1.79 10.31
CA LYS A 28 -1.39 -0.52 10.60
C LYS A 28 -2.35 0.66 10.81
N GLY A 29 -3.66 0.48 10.61
CA GLY A 29 -4.66 1.56 10.69
C GLY A 29 -4.67 2.50 9.48
N LEU A 30 -3.94 2.16 8.41
CA LEU A 30 -3.80 2.97 7.19
C LEU A 30 -5.02 2.86 6.28
N VAL A 31 -5.82 1.80 6.45
CA VAL A 31 -7.06 1.56 5.73
C VAL A 31 -8.23 1.45 6.71
N LYS A 32 -9.30 2.18 6.44
CA LYS A 32 -10.56 2.15 7.20
C LYS A 32 -11.72 1.96 6.23
N ASN A 33 -12.57 0.95 6.48
CA ASN A 33 -13.69 0.60 5.61
C ASN A 33 -13.31 0.45 4.12
N GLY A 34 -12.15 -0.16 3.84
CA GLY A 34 -11.66 -0.36 2.48
C GLY A 34 -11.19 0.92 1.76
N LYS A 35 -11.00 2.02 2.50
CA LYS A 35 -10.43 3.27 1.98
C LYS A 35 -9.12 3.57 2.69
N ILE A 36 -8.10 4.00 1.94
CA ILE A 36 -6.88 4.52 2.57
C ILE A 36 -7.24 5.80 3.30
N VAL A 37 -6.96 5.84 4.59
CA VAL A 37 -7.11 7.02 5.45
C VAL A 37 -5.76 7.61 5.85
N ALA A 38 -4.68 6.88 5.61
CA ALA A 38 -3.32 7.36 5.83
C ALA A 38 -2.93 8.46 4.83
N GLU A 39 -2.06 9.35 5.31
CA GLU A 39 -1.37 10.32 4.47
C GLU A 39 -0.50 9.60 3.43
N HIS A 40 -0.38 10.19 2.24
CA HIS A 40 0.40 9.60 1.15
C HIS A 40 1.86 9.37 1.57
N SER A 41 2.43 10.29 2.34
CA SER A 41 3.79 10.21 2.88
C SER A 41 3.97 9.06 3.86
N GLU A 42 2.99 8.83 4.74
CA GLU A 42 3.01 7.73 5.72
C GLU A 42 2.88 6.38 5.01
N LEU A 43 1.97 6.28 4.05
CA LEU A 43 1.82 5.08 3.24
C LEU A 43 3.10 4.78 2.44
N LEU A 44 3.74 5.79 1.87
CA LEU A 44 5.02 5.64 1.15
C LEU A 44 6.15 5.20 2.08
N ALA A 45 6.25 5.77 3.29
CA ALA A 45 7.25 5.37 4.27
C ALA A 45 7.04 3.90 4.69
N TRP A 46 5.78 3.51 4.92
CA TRP A 46 5.42 2.13 5.23
C TRP A 46 5.68 1.19 4.05
N LEU A 47 5.31 1.56 2.83
CA LEU A 47 5.60 0.79 1.63
C LEU A 47 7.11 0.54 1.44
N LYS A 48 7.92 1.56 1.69
CA LYS A 48 9.39 1.45 1.65
C LYS A 48 9.93 0.55 2.77
N SER A 49 9.39 0.67 3.99
CA SER A 49 9.91 0.00 5.19
C SER A 49 9.42 -1.44 5.37
N ASP A 50 8.11 -1.69 5.26
CA ASP A 50 7.47 -2.98 5.54
C ASP A 50 7.27 -3.82 4.28
N ILE A 51 6.99 -3.16 3.15
CA ILE A 51 6.68 -3.84 1.89
C ILE A 51 7.92 -3.95 1.00
N GLY A 52 9.03 -3.32 1.40
CA GLY A 52 10.28 -3.42 0.68
C GLY A 52 10.14 -2.90 -0.75
N LEU A 53 9.46 -1.76 -0.91
CA LEU A 53 9.52 -0.96 -2.13
C LEU A 53 10.97 -0.47 -2.26
N GLY A 54 11.82 -1.41 -2.67
CA GLY A 54 13.25 -1.27 -2.73
C GLY A 54 13.60 -0.23 -3.77
N HIS A 55 14.66 0.52 -3.49
CA HIS A 55 15.39 1.27 -4.50
C HIS A 55 15.98 0.28 -5.53
N GLY A 56 15.15 -0.36 -6.35
CA GLY A 56 15.56 -1.03 -7.56
C GLY A 56 15.58 0.02 -8.67
N HIS A 57 16.78 0.34 -9.12
CA HIS A 57 17.11 1.12 -10.32
C HIS A 57 16.14 0.95 -11.49
#